data_AF-B6V8S9-F1
#
_entry.id   AF-B6V8S9-F1
#
_cell.length_a   1.000
_cell.length_b   1.000
_cell.length_c   1.000
_cell.angle_alpha   90.00
_cell.angle_beta   90.00
_cell.angle_gamma   90.00
#
_symmetry.space_group_name_H-M   'P 1'
#
loop_
_entity.id
_entity.type
_entity.pdbx_description
1 polymer ?
#
loop_
_entity_poly.entity_id
_entity_poly.type
_entity_poly.pdbx_seq_one_letter_code
_entity_poly.pdbx_strand_id
1 'polypeptide(L)'
;MNGDDEEIVAASVDPSLPLEWRFSQVFGERSAGEEVQEVDVISAIEFDHSGDHLATGDRGGRVVLFERSHVRNSSGGARRDLEDTDHPLRHPEFRYKTEFQSHDPEFDYLKSLEIEEKINKIRWCQTANGALFLLSTNDKTIKYWKVQDKKIKKVCEVNSDPSKPGAVASSGNPTACLGNGGVPEAISSLRFPLVTSHESSPVARCRRVYSHAHDYHINSISNNSDGETFISADDLRINLWNLEISNQSFNIVDVKPEKMEDLSEVITSAEFHPTHCNMLAYSSSKGSIRLIDLRQSALCDSHSKLFEEPEAAGPKSFFTEIIASVSDIKFAKEGRYLLSRDYMTLKLWDINMDSGPVSTFQVHEYLKPKLCDLYENDSIFDKFECCISGNGLRAATGSYSNMFRVFGVSPGSTESATLEASRNPMRRHVPVPSRPSRLGSIARVVGRGSESAGGVDGSSNALDYKTKLLHLAWHPNENSIACAAGNSLYMYYA
;
A
#
# COMPACT_ATOMS: atom_id res chain seq x y z
N MET A 1 -30.19 -47.92 12.75
CA MET A 1 -28.84 -47.37 12.89
C MET A 1 -28.59 -46.51 11.66
N ASN A 2 -29.12 -45.29 11.68
CA ASN A 2 -28.85 -44.28 10.67
C ASN A 2 -28.14 -43.17 11.44
N GLY A 3 -26.86 -42.96 11.12
CA GLY A 3 -26.08 -41.86 11.64
C GLY A 3 -26.23 -40.69 10.68
N ASP A 4 -26.72 -39.58 11.21
CA ASP A 4 -26.78 -38.29 10.53
C ASP A 4 -25.36 -37.69 10.51
N ASP A 5 -24.84 -37.43 9.31
CA ASP A 5 -23.62 -36.66 9.10
C ASP A 5 -23.98 -35.16 9.28
N GLU A 6 -23.69 -34.61 10.46
CA GLU A 6 -23.73 -33.16 10.68
C GLU A 6 -22.50 -32.50 10.04
N GLU A 7 -22.74 -31.85 8.91
CA GLU A 7 -21.81 -30.94 8.26
C GLU A 7 -21.60 -29.71 9.17
N ILE A 8 -20.42 -29.57 9.77
CA ILE A 8 -20.06 -28.43 10.62
C ILE A 8 -19.90 -27.19 9.74
N VAL A 9 -20.99 -26.45 9.57
CA VAL A 9 -20.98 -25.12 8.95
C VAL A 9 -20.33 -24.15 9.95
N ALA A 10 -19.19 -23.57 9.58
CA ALA A 10 -18.57 -22.50 10.35
C ALA A 10 -19.61 -21.39 10.61
N ALA A 11 -19.87 -21.06 11.87
CA ALA A 11 -20.84 -20.06 12.25
C ALA A 11 -20.49 -18.72 11.59
N SER A 12 -21.33 -18.27 10.66
CA SER A 12 -21.24 -16.93 10.08
C SER A 12 -21.52 -15.91 11.18
N VAL A 13 -20.49 -15.17 11.60
CA VAL A 13 -20.65 -14.01 12.49
C VAL A 13 -21.65 -13.06 11.86
N ASP A 14 -22.64 -12.62 12.64
CA ASP A 14 -23.64 -11.65 12.17
C ASP A 14 -22.93 -10.40 11.63
N PRO A 15 -23.06 -10.08 10.33
CA PRO A 15 -22.33 -8.97 9.71
C PRO A 15 -22.69 -7.61 10.32
N SER A 16 -23.80 -7.52 11.06
CA SER A 16 -24.25 -6.30 11.73
C SER A 16 -23.55 -6.00 13.07
N LEU A 17 -22.85 -6.97 13.66
CA LEU A 17 -22.16 -6.78 14.94
C LEU A 17 -20.83 -6.03 14.75
N PRO A 18 -20.48 -5.10 15.64
CA PRO A 18 -19.17 -4.43 15.60
C PRO A 18 -18.03 -5.44 15.70
N LEU A 19 -16.95 -5.23 14.92
CA LEU A 19 -15.78 -6.10 14.97
C LEU A 19 -14.91 -5.80 16.19
N GLU A 20 -14.44 -6.85 16.86
CA GLU A 20 -13.49 -6.74 17.97
C GLU A 20 -12.06 -6.91 17.44
N TRP A 21 -11.41 -5.79 17.16
CA TRP A 21 -10.07 -5.79 16.59
C TRP A 21 -8.99 -6.19 17.59
N ARG A 22 -8.18 -7.17 17.20
CA ARG A 22 -7.07 -7.71 17.97
C ARG A 22 -5.76 -7.57 17.20
N PHE A 23 -4.69 -7.34 17.93
CA PHE A 23 -3.34 -7.32 17.38
C PHE A 23 -2.93 -8.74 16.95
N SER A 24 -2.40 -8.88 15.73
CA SER A 24 -1.84 -10.12 15.20
C SER A 24 -0.32 -10.13 15.29
N GLN A 25 0.33 -9.23 14.54
CA GLN A 25 1.77 -9.24 14.32
C GLN A 25 2.28 -7.85 13.95
N VAL A 26 3.58 -7.65 14.12
CA VAL A 26 4.28 -6.44 13.72
C VAL A 26 5.62 -6.79 13.08
N PHE A 27 5.95 -6.16 11.97
CA PHE A 27 7.28 -6.19 11.35
C PHE A 27 7.94 -4.82 11.48
N GLY A 28 9.27 -4.80 11.58
CA GLY A 28 10.03 -3.54 11.67
C GLY A 28 9.81 -2.77 12.98
N GLU A 29 9.39 -3.45 14.05
CA GLU A 29 9.22 -2.80 15.36
C GLU A 29 10.57 -2.49 15.98
N ARG A 30 10.72 -1.24 16.42
CA ARG A 30 11.99 -0.70 16.92
C ARG A 30 12.20 -0.94 18.40
N SER A 31 13.48 -0.93 18.79
CA SER A 31 13.85 -0.80 20.19
C SER A 31 13.62 0.65 20.66
N ALA A 32 13.32 0.84 21.95
CA ALA A 32 13.06 2.16 22.50
C ALA A 32 14.28 3.10 22.29
N GLY A 33 14.07 4.23 21.60
CA GLY A 33 15.10 5.24 21.34
C GLY A 33 15.76 5.18 19.95
N GLU A 34 15.37 4.23 19.09
CA GLU A 34 15.87 4.14 17.72
C GLU A 34 15.11 5.10 16.77
N GLU A 35 15.84 6.00 16.11
CA GLU A 35 15.27 6.92 15.13
C GLU A 35 14.88 6.20 13.83
N VAL A 36 13.76 6.62 13.21
CA VAL A 36 13.39 6.11 11.88
C VAL A 36 14.29 6.76 10.86
N GLN A 37 14.99 5.97 10.06
CA GLN A 37 15.58 6.51 8.85
C GLN A 37 14.47 6.73 7.82
N GLU A 38 14.46 7.90 7.19
CA GLU A 38 13.41 8.27 6.24
C GLU A 38 13.25 7.25 5.10
N VAL A 39 14.37 6.69 4.62
CA VAL A 39 14.42 5.65 3.58
C VAL A 39 13.70 4.35 3.98
N ASP A 40 13.58 4.06 5.28
CA ASP A 40 12.90 2.85 5.78
C ASP A 40 11.40 3.08 6.03
N VAL A 41 10.88 4.30 5.84
CA VAL A 41 9.45 4.60 6.00
C VAL A 41 8.65 3.91 4.91
N ILE A 42 7.67 3.10 5.30
CA ILE A 42 6.76 2.42 4.38
C ILE A 42 5.84 3.46 3.71
N SER A 43 5.82 3.44 2.38
CA SER A 43 5.09 4.39 1.52
C SER A 43 4.06 3.74 0.62
N ALA A 44 3.97 2.41 0.58
CA ALA A 44 2.93 1.67 -0.13
C ALA A 44 2.68 0.32 0.55
N ILE A 45 1.42 -0.11 0.62
CA ILE A 45 1.02 -1.43 1.12
C ILE A 45 -0.09 -1.97 0.21
N GLU A 46 0.01 -3.22 -0.23
CA GLU A 46 -1.04 -3.85 -1.04
C GLU A 46 -1.10 -5.38 -0.81
N PHE A 47 -2.29 -5.91 -0.52
CA PHE A 47 -2.56 -7.36 -0.58
C PHE A 47 -2.75 -7.82 -2.02
N ASP A 48 -2.32 -9.03 -2.33
CA ASP A 48 -2.70 -9.65 -3.59
C ASP A 48 -4.18 -10.05 -3.60
N HIS A 49 -4.73 -10.41 -4.76
CA HIS A 49 -6.14 -10.74 -4.90
C HIS A 49 -6.58 -11.95 -4.06
N SER A 50 -5.67 -12.89 -3.78
CA SER A 50 -5.96 -14.04 -2.91
C SER A 50 -5.93 -13.67 -1.43
N GLY A 51 -5.09 -12.70 -1.06
CA GLY A 51 -4.77 -12.35 0.32
C GLY A 51 -3.65 -13.21 0.92
N ASP A 52 -3.10 -14.15 0.17
CA ASP A 52 -1.97 -14.99 0.62
C ASP A 52 -0.63 -14.25 0.56
N HIS A 53 -0.55 -13.12 -0.15
CA HIS A 53 0.65 -12.31 -0.25
C HIS A 53 0.37 -10.84 0.09
N LEU A 54 1.34 -10.21 0.74
CA LEU A 54 1.33 -8.79 1.07
C LEU A 54 2.63 -8.16 0.58
N ALA A 55 2.54 -7.04 -0.12
CA ALA A 55 3.70 -6.26 -0.55
C ALA A 55 3.75 -4.94 0.21
N THR A 56 4.95 -4.53 0.61
CA THR A 56 5.23 -3.17 1.08
C THR A 56 6.33 -2.53 0.25
N GLY A 57 6.20 -1.23 -0.01
CA GLY A 57 7.24 -0.40 -0.59
C GLY A 57 7.65 0.69 0.39
N ASP A 58 8.90 1.12 0.34
CA ASP A 58 9.42 2.20 1.19
C ASP A 58 9.97 3.39 0.40
N ARG A 59 10.35 4.44 1.14
CA ARG A 59 10.94 5.66 0.57
C ARG A 59 12.33 5.43 -0.03
N GLY A 60 13.04 4.40 0.40
CA GLY A 60 14.34 3.97 -0.14
C GLY A 60 14.23 3.07 -1.36
N GLY A 61 13.05 2.95 -1.98
CA GLY A 61 12.86 2.24 -3.25
C GLY A 61 12.88 0.72 -3.17
N ARG A 62 12.84 0.13 -1.98
CA ARG A 62 12.78 -1.33 -1.77
C ARG A 62 11.33 -1.81 -1.80
N VAL A 63 11.15 -3.04 -2.27
CA VAL A 63 9.89 -3.77 -2.18
C VAL A 63 10.12 -5.03 -1.36
N VAL A 64 9.32 -5.21 -0.32
CA VAL A 64 9.34 -6.37 0.58
C VAL A 64 8.05 -7.16 0.42
N LEU A 65 8.18 -8.47 0.22
CA LEU A 65 7.06 -9.38 0.06
C LEU A 65 6.94 -10.27 1.29
N PHE A 66 5.70 -10.43 1.75
CA PHE A 66 5.30 -11.34 2.80
C PHE A 66 4.36 -12.40 2.24
N GLU A 67 4.44 -13.60 2.78
CA GLU A 67 3.60 -14.73 2.43
C GLU A 67 2.87 -15.24 3.68
N ARG A 68 1.60 -15.56 3.51
CA ARG A 68 0.77 -16.16 4.54
C ARG A 68 1.26 -17.57 4.85
N SER A 69 1.53 -17.84 6.12
CA SER A 69 1.82 -19.19 6.56
C SER A 69 0.52 -19.99 6.64
N HIS A 70 0.33 -20.91 5.70
CA HIS A 70 -0.69 -21.94 5.88
C HIS A 70 -0.21 -22.87 6.98
N VAL A 71 -0.92 -22.87 8.12
CA VAL A 71 -0.87 -23.99 9.08
C VAL A 71 -1.61 -25.16 8.43
N ARG A 72 -1.03 -25.72 7.37
CA ARG A 72 -1.43 -27.03 6.86
C ARG A 72 -0.70 -28.03 7.73
N ASN A 73 -1.46 -28.68 8.61
CA ASN A 73 -1.04 -29.86 9.38
C ASN A 73 -0.45 -30.91 8.44
N SER A 74 0.85 -30.85 8.17
CA SER A 74 1.53 -31.77 7.26
C SER A 74 3.01 -31.89 7.62
N SER A 75 3.28 -32.44 8.80
CA SER A 75 4.31 -33.47 9.04
C SER A 75 4.53 -33.69 10.54
N GLY A 76 3.84 -34.66 11.16
CA GLY A 76 4.15 -34.98 12.56
C GLY A 76 3.22 -35.87 13.40
N GLY A 77 2.50 -36.83 12.82
CA GLY A 77 1.96 -37.99 13.57
C GLY A 77 0.46 -37.93 13.91
N ALA A 78 -0.28 -38.88 13.33
CA ALA A 78 -1.70 -39.18 13.57
C ALA A 78 -2.01 -39.73 14.98
N ARG A 79 -1.53 -39.04 16.02
CA ARG A 79 -1.75 -39.38 17.43
C ARG A 79 -2.01 -38.19 18.35
N ARG A 80 -1.98 -36.95 17.83
CA ARG A 80 -2.30 -35.72 18.58
C ARG A 80 -3.58 -35.00 18.14
N ASP A 81 -4.29 -35.54 17.15
CA ASP A 81 -5.51 -34.91 16.59
C ASP A 81 -6.77 -35.11 17.46
N LEU A 82 -6.64 -35.75 18.63
CA LEU A 82 -7.75 -35.91 19.61
C LEU A 82 -7.59 -35.01 20.84
N GLU A 83 -6.49 -34.24 20.96
CA GLU A 83 -6.21 -33.35 22.09
C GLU A 83 -6.22 -31.85 21.70
N ASP A 84 -6.45 -31.51 20.42
CA ASP A 84 -6.39 -30.14 19.89
C ASP A 84 -7.77 -29.48 19.71
N THR A 85 -8.81 -30.01 20.34
CA THR A 85 -10.19 -29.43 20.29
C THR A 85 -10.38 -28.21 21.19
N ASP A 86 -9.37 -27.80 21.97
CA ASP A 86 -9.46 -26.71 22.96
C ASP A 86 -8.54 -25.50 22.65
N HIS A 87 -8.06 -25.34 21.42
CA HIS A 87 -7.28 -24.18 21.02
C HIS A 87 -8.07 -23.29 20.04
N PRO A 88 -8.22 -21.98 20.31
CA PRO A 88 -8.91 -21.08 19.40
C PRO A 88 -8.20 -21.11 18.04
N LEU A 89 -8.99 -21.20 16.96
CA LEU A 89 -8.52 -21.16 15.57
C LEU A 89 -7.39 -20.13 15.43
N ARG A 90 -6.14 -20.61 15.28
CA ARG A 90 -4.96 -19.75 15.22
C ARG A 90 -5.05 -18.94 13.93
N HIS A 91 -5.17 -17.62 14.04
CA HIS A 91 -5.23 -16.77 12.86
C HIS A 91 -3.92 -16.91 12.06
N PRO A 92 -3.99 -16.88 10.72
CA PRO A 92 -2.82 -17.05 9.87
C PRO A 92 -1.81 -15.93 10.11
N GLU A 93 -0.54 -16.30 10.29
CA GLU A 93 0.56 -15.35 10.43
C GLU A 93 1.20 -15.12 9.05
N PHE A 94 1.71 -13.91 8.80
CA PHE A 94 2.51 -13.65 7.62
C PHE A 94 3.98 -13.86 7.95
N ARG A 95 4.78 -14.21 6.95
CA ARG A 95 6.22 -14.38 7.09
C ARG A 95 6.90 -13.62 5.98
N TYR A 96 8.08 -13.10 6.28
CA TYR A 96 8.96 -12.53 5.26
C TYR A 96 9.25 -13.57 4.17
N LYS A 97 9.01 -13.21 2.91
CA LYS A 97 9.28 -14.05 1.74
C LYS A 97 10.58 -13.64 1.06
N THR A 98 10.68 -12.37 0.66
CA THR A 98 11.84 -11.82 -0.06
C THR A 98 11.78 -10.30 -0.11
N GLU A 99 12.92 -9.67 -0.36
CA GLU A 99 13.04 -8.24 -0.65
C GLU A 99 13.90 -8.01 -1.89
N PHE A 100 13.69 -6.88 -2.56
CA PHE A 100 14.52 -6.44 -3.67
C PHE A 100 14.49 -4.92 -3.83
N GLN A 101 15.58 -4.35 -4.32
CA GLN A 101 15.64 -2.94 -4.73
C GLN A 101 14.81 -2.78 -6.01
N SER A 102 13.74 -1.98 -5.95
CA SER A 102 12.88 -1.72 -7.09
C SER A 102 13.34 -0.50 -7.87
N HIS A 103 13.58 0.62 -7.20
CA HIS A 103 14.01 1.88 -7.82
C HIS A 103 15.28 2.38 -7.14
N ASP A 104 16.13 3.05 -7.89
CA ASP A 104 17.33 3.71 -7.38
C ASP A 104 17.15 5.21 -7.65
N PRO A 105 17.79 6.10 -6.87
CA PRO A 105 17.72 7.53 -7.13
C PRO A 105 18.26 7.83 -8.53
N GLU A 106 17.50 8.59 -9.31
CA GLU A 106 17.84 8.99 -10.67
C GLU A 106 17.89 10.52 -10.77
N PHE A 107 18.67 11.05 -11.71
CA PHE A 107 18.74 12.49 -11.95
C PHE A 107 18.55 12.79 -13.44
N ASP A 108 17.52 13.58 -13.77
CA ASP A 108 17.32 14.11 -15.11
C ASP A 108 18.16 15.38 -15.28
N TYR A 109 19.32 15.25 -15.93
CA TYR A 109 20.23 16.37 -16.19
C TYR A 109 19.64 17.45 -17.11
N LEU A 110 18.69 17.10 -17.98
CA LEU A 110 18.10 18.05 -18.92
C LEU A 110 17.04 18.91 -18.22
N LYS A 111 16.24 18.29 -17.35
CA LYS A 111 15.25 18.98 -16.53
C LYS A 111 15.83 19.52 -15.22
N SER A 112 17.07 19.14 -14.87
CA SER A 112 17.70 19.39 -13.58
C SER A 112 16.80 18.95 -12.42
N LEU A 113 16.22 17.75 -12.54
CA LEU A 113 15.23 17.20 -11.62
C LEU A 113 15.77 15.91 -11.01
N GLU A 114 15.80 15.85 -9.68
CA GLU A 114 16.02 14.61 -8.94
C GLU A 114 14.75 13.77 -8.95
N ILE A 115 14.90 12.49 -9.25
CA ILE A 115 13.83 11.51 -9.27
C ILE A 115 14.08 10.58 -8.09
N GLU A 116 13.26 10.73 -7.06
CA GLU A 116 13.32 9.92 -5.85
C GLU A 116 13.09 8.43 -6.16
N GLU A 117 13.75 7.55 -5.42
CA GLU A 117 13.51 6.11 -5.47
C GLU A 117 12.22 5.68 -4.77
N LYS A 118 11.58 6.58 -4.00
CA LYS A 118 10.38 6.32 -3.21
C LYS A 118 9.31 5.56 -4.00
N ILE A 119 8.84 4.45 -3.41
CA ILE A 119 7.73 3.69 -4.00
C ILE A 119 6.41 4.40 -3.72
N ASN A 120 5.74 4.87 -4.77
CA ASN A 120 4.46 5.57 -4.65
C ASN A 120 3.27 4.60 -4.57
N LYS A 121 3.27 3.55 -5.39
CA LYS A 121 2.20 2.54 -5.46
C LYS A 121 2.76 1.17 -5.87
N ILE A 122 2.09 0.12 -5.40
CA ILE A 122 2.29 -1.27 -5.80
C ILE A 122 0.94 -1.84 -6.23
N ARG A 123 0.89 -2.58 -7.34
CA ARG A 123 -0.31 -3.32 -7.77
C ARG A 123 0.05 -4.73 -8.19
N TRP A 124 -0.62 -5.71 -7.60
CA TRP A 124 -0.47 -7.11 -7.96
C TRP A 124 -1.13 -7.41 -9.31
N CYS A 125 -0.40 -8.08 -10.19
CA CYS A 125 -0.93 -8.61 -11.44
C CYS A 125 -1.34 -10.08 -11.25
N GLN A 126 -2.07 -10.63 -12.22
CA GLN A 126 -2.48 -12.03 -12.19
C GLN A 126 -1.28 -12.97 -12.06
N THR A 127 -1.37 -13.90 -11.11
CA THR A 127 -0.35 -14.93 -10.92
C THR A 127 -0.41 -15.93 -12.06
N ALA A 128 0.76 -16.38 -12.53
CA ALA A 128 0.83 -17.36 -13.61
C ALA A 128 2.05 -18.26 -13.44
N ASN A 129 1.89 -19.56 -13.72
CA ASN A 129 2.98 -20.55 -13.71
C ASN A 129 3.75 -20.62 -12.37
N GLY A 130 3.04 -20.43 -11.24
CA GLY A 130 3.65 -20.42 -9.91
C GLY A 130 4.61 -19.24 -9.68
N ALA A 131 4.48 -18.17 -10.45
CA ALA A 131 5.20 -16.93 -10.26
C ALA A 131 4.25 -15.79 -9.87
N LEU A 132 4.75 -14.92 -9.01
CA LEU A 132 4.09 -13.69 -8.63
C LEU A 132 4.48 -12.57 -9.59
N PHE A 133 3.53 -11.69 -9.88
CA PHE A 133 3.74 -10.53 -10.74
C PHE A 133 3.18 -9.29 -10.07
N LEU A 134 3.93 -8.19 -10.13
CA LEU A 134 3.50 -6.91 -9.57
C LEU A 134 4.10 -5.75 -10.35
N LEU A 135 3.38 -4.65 -10.39
CA LEU A 135 3.85 -3.34 -10.81
C LEU A 135 4.28 -2.55 -9.58
N SER A 136 5.40 -1.85 -9.66
CA SER A 136 5.80 -0.81 -8.71
C SER A 136 6.10 0.47 -9.48
N THR A 137 5.86 1.62 -8.87
CA THR A 137 6.13 2.92 -9.50
C THR A 137 6.77 3.88 -8.52
N ASN A 138 7.70 4.71 -9.01
CA ASN A 138 8.08 5.97 -8.39
C ASN A 138 7.42 7.13 -9.16
N ASP A 139 7.98 8.33 -9.06
CA ASP A 139 7.43 9.54 -9.68
C ASP A 139 7.45 9.55 -11.22
N LYS A 140 8.33 8.78 -11.86
CA LYS A 140 8.57 8.86 -13.32
C LYS A 140 8.59 7.52 -14.04
N THR A 141 8.81 6.43 -13.34
CA THR A 141 9.02 5.11 -13.92
C THR A 141 8.16 4.06 -13.24
N ILE A 142 7.67 3.11 -14.04
CA ILE A 142 6.91 1.96 -13.57
C ILE A 142 7.70 0.72 -13.95
N LYS A 143 7.83 -0.24 -13.04
CA LYS A 143 8.56 -1.50 -13.25
C LYS A 143 7.64 -2.69 -13.06
N TYR A 144 7.68 -3.61 -14.01
CA TYR A 144 6.94 -4.88 -13.95
C TYR A 144 7.87 -5.99 -13.47
N TRP A 145 7.56 -6.56 -12.32
CA TRP A 145 8.37 -7.55 -11.64
C TRP A 145 7.78 -8.94 -11.77
N LYS A 146 8.66 -9.93 -11.87
CA LYS A 146 8.35 -11.35 -11.71
C LYS A 146 9.13 -11.89 -10.53
N VAL A 147 8.44 -12.44 -9.55
CA VAL A 147 9.05 -13.12 -8.41
C VAL A 147 8.71 -14.60 -8.49
N GLN A 148 9.72 -15.46 -8.52
CA GLN A 148 9.53 -16.90 -8.63
C GLN A 148 10.61 -17.65 -7.85
N ASP A 149 10.21 -18.75 -7.20
CA ASP A 149 11.16 -19.65 -6.57
C ASP A 149 11.97 -20.39 -7.64
N LYS A 150 13.27 -20.13 -7.66
CA LYS A 150 14.21 -20.84 -8.51
C LYS A 150 14.93 -21.89 -7.68
N LYS A 151 14.82 -23.14 -8.14
CA LYS A 151 15.66 -24.23 -7.64
C LYS A 151 17.11 -23.93 -8.01
N ILE A 152 17.98 -23.84 -7.00
CA ILE A 152 19.41 -23.70 -7.19
C ILE A 152 19.92 -25.01 -7.78
N LYS A 153 20.36 -24.93 -9.04
CA LYS A 153 20.84 -26.05 -9.83
C LYS A 153 22.33 -26.22 -9.57
N LYS A 154 22.73 -27.34 -8.97
CA LYS A 154 24.12 -27.76 -8.89
C LYS A 154 24.42 -28.66 -10.08
N VAL A 155 25.42 -28.29 -10.86
CA VAL A 155 25.92 -29.13 -11.95
C VAL A 155 26.97 -30.06 -11.35
N CYS A 156 26.68 -31.35 -11.36
CA CYS A 156 27.58 -32.42 -10.98
C CYS A 156 28.10 -33.12 -12.25
N GLU A 157 29.27 -33.76 -12.14
CA GLU A 157 29.87 -34.55 -13.23
C GLU A 157 30.20 -33.76 -14.50
N VAL A 158 31.01 -32.71 -14.36
CA VAL A 158 31.66 -32.09 -15.51
C VAL A 158 32.91 -32.91 -15.88
N ASN A 159 33.17 -33.10 -17.17
CA ASN A 159 34.44 -33.65 -17.65
C ASN A 159 35.54 -32.59 -17.44
N SER A 160 35.91 -32.35 -16.18
CA SER A 160 37.01 -31.48 -15.79
C SER A 160 38.09 -32.34 -15.16
N ASP A 161 39.27 -32.31 -15.76
CA ASP A 161 40.46 -33.02 -15.29
C ASP A 161 40.85 -32.48 -13.89
N PRO A 162 40.76 -33.30 -12.82
CA PRO A 162 40.95 -32.83 -11.45
C PRO A 162 42.44 -32.58 -11.09
N SER A 163 43.36 -32.64 -12.06
CA SER A 163 44.80 -32.75 -11.81
C SER A 163 45.61 -31.44 -11.80
N LYS A 164 45.00 -30.24 -11.87
CA LYS A 164 45.76 -28.98 -11.72
C LYS A 164 45.07 -27.92 -10.83
N PRO A 165 45.45 -27.78 -9.55
CA PRO A 165 45.12 -26.61 -8.76
C PRO A 165 46.10 -25.48 -9.07
N GLY A 166 45.59 -24.31 -9.45
CA GLY A 166 46.29 -23.03 -9.37
C GLY A 166 47.26 -22.70 -10.51
N ALA A 167 46.83 -21.85 -11.44
CA ALA A 167 47.73 -20.96 -12.16
C ALA A 167 47.07 -19.59 -12.28
N VAL A 168 47.45 -18.72 -11.35
CA VAL A 168 47.17 -17.29 -11.39
C VAL A 168 47.75 -16.75 -12.69
N ALA A 169 46.93 -16.09 -13.51
CA ALA A 169 47.37 -15.44 -14.72
C ALA A 169 48.18 -14.18 -14.37
N SER A 170 49.49 -14.29 -14.32
CA SER A 170 50.41 -13.14 -14.38
C SER A 170 51.22 -13.21 -15.67
N SER A 171 51.14 -12.09 -16.39
CA SER A 171 51.83 -11.77 -17.63
C SER A 171 53.34 -11.94 -17.52
N GLY A 172 53.93 -12.69 -18.46
CA GLY A 172 55.38 -12.72 -18.68
C GLY A 172 55.84 -13.96 -19.43
N ASN A 173 56.02 -13.85 -20.75
CA ASN A 173 56.97 -14.73 -21.47
C ASN A 173 58.40 -14.43 -20.95
N PRO A 174 59.40 -15.34 -21.05
CA PRO A 174 59.60 -16.29 -22.17
C PRO A 174 60.27 -17.67 -21.86
N THR A 175 60.09 -18.61 -22.80
CA THR A 175 61.01 -19.71 -23.21
C THR A 175 61.36 -20.88 -22.26
N ALA A 176 61.52 -22.06 -22.89
CA ALA A 176 61.80 -23.41 -22.39
C ALA A 176 60.56 -24.11 -21.79
N CYS A 177 60.13 -25.29 -22.25
CA CYS A 177 60.88 -26.46 -22.71
C CYS A 177 60.05 -27.32 -23.68
N LEU A 178 60.68 -27.73 -24.79
CA LEU A 178 60.25 -28.87 -25.59
C LEU A 178 60.56 -30.15 -24.81
N GLY A 179 59.57 -31.01 -24.61
CA GLY A 179 59.73 -32.32 -24.00
C GLY A 179 58.47 -33.18 -24.14
N ASN A 180 58.50 -34.11 -25.10
CA ASN A 180 57.68 -35.32 -25.24
C ASN A 180 56.14 -35.19 -25.28
N GLY A 181 55.59 -35.23 -26.50
CA GLY A 181 54.92 -36.45 -27.02
C GLY A 181 53.81 -37.14 -26.22
N GLY A 182 53.16 -36.49 -25.25
CA GLY A 182 51.96 -37.01 -24.59
C GLY A 182 50.72 -36.71 -25.42
N VAL A 183 50.13 -37.74 -26.04
CA VAL A 183 48.78 -37.69 -26.61
C VAL A 183 47.84 -37.18 -25.51
N PRO A 184 46.96 -36.18 -25.75
CA PRO A 184 45.93 -35.86 -24.77
C PRO A 184 45.14 -37.15 -24.54
N GLU A 185 45.07 -37.64 -23.29
CA GLU A 185 44.30 -38.85 -22.98
C GLU A 185 42.93 -38.73 -23.66
N ALA A 186 42.64 -39.67 -24.56
CA ALA A 186 41.37 -39.72 -25.25
C ALA A 186 40.28 -39.78 -24.19
N ILE A 187 39.36 -38.80 -24.19
CA ILE A 187 38.19 -38.78 -23.32
C ILE A 187 37.47 -40.11 -23.52
N SER A 188 37.63 -41.04 -22.57
CA SER A 188 37.20 -42.44 -22.72
C SER A 188 35.68 -42.58 -22.60
N SER A 189 35.00 -41.59 -22.04
CA SER A 189 33.54 -41.47 -22.06
C SER A 189 33.13 -40.02 -21.87
N LEU A 190 32.19 -39.55 -22.70
CA LEU A 190 31.54 -38.25 -22.49
C LEU A 190 30.44 -38.43 -21.45
N ARG A 191 30.57 -37.74 -20.30
CA ARG A 191 29.48 -37.63 -19.32
C ARG A 191 28.62 -36.41 -19.61
N PHE A 192 27.30 -36.60 -19.50
CA PHE A 192 26.36 -35.49 -19.52
C PHE A 192 26.32 -34.85 -18.13
N PRO A 193 26.37 -33.51 -18.02
CA PRO A 193 26.26 -32.84 -16.74
C PRO A 193 24.93 -33.18 -16.07
N LEU A 194 25.00 -33.73 -14.86
CA LEU A 194 23.82 -34.02 -14.07
C LEU A 194 23.44 -32.78 -13.27
N VAL A 195 22.23 -32.29 -13.48
CA VAL A 195 21.69 -31.17 -12.72
C VAL A 195 20.90 -31.72 -11.53
N THR A 196 21.42 -31.54 -10.32
CA THR A 196 20.67 -31.78 -9.08
C THR A 196 20.19 -30.46 -8.47
N SER A 197 19.07 -30.49 -7.77
CA SER A 197 18.54 -29.31 -7.06
C SER A 197 18.27 -29.65 -5.61
N HIS A 198 18.83 -28.89 -4.67
CA HIS A 198 18.71 -29.13 -3.24
C HIS A 198 17.93 -28.04 -2.49
N GLU A 199 17.93 -26.80 -2.99
CA GLU A 199 17.29 -25.65 -2.33
C GLU A 199 16.58 -24.77 -3.37
N SER A 200 15.50 -24.10 -2.95
CA SER A 200 14.79 -23.10 -3.76
C SER A 200 14.86 -21.75 -3.07
N SER A 201 15.22 -20.71 -3.83
CA SER A 201 15.19 -19.33 -3.35
C SER A 201 14.30 -18.46 -4.22
N PRO A 202 13.53 -17.52 -3.63
CA PRO A 202 12.76 -16.56 -4.39
C PRO A 202 13.72 -15.63 -5.13
N VAL A 203 13.47 -15.42 -6.42
CA VAL A 203 14.24 -14.48 -7.26
C VAL A 203 13.28 -13.49 -7.89
N ALA A 204 13.48 -12.21 -7.57
CA ALA A 204 12.82 -11.10 -8.23
C ALA A 204 13.58 -10.70 -9.51
N ARG A 205 12.85 -10.55 -10.62
CA ARG A 205 13.39 -10.07 -11.90
C ARG A 205 12.50 -8.96 -12.45
N CYS A 206 13.07 -7.80 -12.69
CA CYS A 206 12.43 -6.76 -13.48
C CYS A 206 12.28 -7.28 -14.93
N ARG A 207 11.04 -7.50 -15.36
CA ARG A 207 10.72 -7.93 -16.73
C ARG A 207 10.70 -6.75 -17.68
N ARG A 208 10.16 -5.61 -17.24
CA ARG A 208 9.95 -4.40 -18.05
C ARG A 208 10.04 -3.15 -17.20
N VAL A 209 10.44 -2.07 -17.86
CA VAL A 209 10.47 -0.71 -17.34
C VAL A 209 9.67 0.15 -18.31
N TYR A 210 8.61 0.79 -17.82
CA TYR A 210 7.81 1.79 -18.54
C TYR A 210 8.27 3.15 -18.07
N SER A 211 8.85 3.93 -18.98
CA SER A 211 9.45 5.24 -18.65
C SER A 211 9.12 6.27 -19.73
N HIS A 212 9.45 7.53 -19.45
CA HIS A 212 9.36 8.66 -20.39
C HIS A 212 7.96 8.94 -20.98
N ALA A 213 6.90 8.59 -20.25
CA ALA A 213 5.51 8.89 -20.65
C ALA A 213 4.83 9.95 -19.77
N HIS A 214 5.42 10.28 -18.63
CA HIS A 214 4.87 11.23 -17.66
C HIS A 214 5.80 12.42 -17.49
N ASP A 215 5.23 13.62 -17.63
CA ASP A 215 5.93 14.87 -17.37
C ASP A 215 5.84 15.26 -15.89
N TYR A 216 4.76 14.86 -15.20
CA TYR A 216 4.46 15.15 -13.80
C TYR A 216 4.65 13.92 -12.90
N HIS A 217 4.35 14.00 -11.61
CA HIS A 217 4.57 12.89 -10.67
C HIS A 217 3.48 11.84 -10.82
N ILE A 218 3.87 10.57 -11.03
CA ILE A 218 2.92 9.46 -11.09
C ILE A 218 2.30 9.27 -9.70
N ASN A 219 0.99 9.51 -9.59
CA ASN A 219 0.23 9.34 -8.36
C ASN A 219 -0.47 7.97 -8.29
N SER A 220 -0.78 7.35 -9.43
CA SER A 220 -1.58 6.11 -9.49
C SER A 220 -1.13 5.16 -10.58
N ILE A 221 -1.27 3.86 -10.28
CA ILE A 221 -1.26 2.77 -11.25
C ILE A 221 -2.42 1.83 -10.93
N SER A 222 -3.06 1.28 -11.97
CA SER A 222 -4.18 0.35 -11.81
C SER A 222 -4.22 -0.65 -12.96
N ASN A 223 -4.35 -1.94 -12.61
CA ASN A 223 -4.46 -3.02 -13.59
C ASN A 223 -5.88 -3.08 -14.16
N ASN A 224 -5.98 -3.34 -15.46
CA ASN A 224 -7.26 -3.59 -16.07
C ASN A 224 -7.72 -5.04 -15.80
N SER A 225 -9.03 -5.25 -15.79
CA SER A 225 -9.65 -6.57 -15.62
C SER A 225 -9.45 -7.50 -16.82
N ASP A 226 -8.91 -7.00 -17.94
CA ASP A 226 -8.53 -7.81 -19.11
C ASP A 226 -7.24 -8.65 -18.88
N GLY A 227 -6.45 -8.33 -17.86
CA GLY A 227 -5.17 -8.99 -17.56
C GLY A 227 -4.03 -8.66 -18.53
N GLU A 228 -4.23 -7.74 -19.46
CA GLU A 228 -3.28 -7.36 -20.51
C GLU A 228 -2.85 -5.89 -20.42
N THR A 229 -3.76 -5.02 -19.98
CA THR A 229 -3.53 -3.56 -19.93
C THR A 229 -3.54 -3.03 -18.51
N PHE A 230 -2.96 -1.85 -18.33
CA PHE A 230 -2.99 -1.10 -17.08
C PHE A 230 -2.90 0.39 -17.38
N ILE A 231 -3.33 1.22 -16.44
CA ILE A 231 -3.17 2.68 -16.52
C ILE A 231 -2.12 3.17 -15.54
N SER A 232 -1.52 4.30 -15.89
CA SER A 232 -0.81 5.15 -14.95
C SER A 232 -1.30 6.59 -15.06
N ALA A 233 -1.46 7.26 -13.94
CA ALA A 233 -1.88 8.65 -13.87
C ALA A 233 -0.82 9.51 -13.20
N ASP A 234 -0.55 10.67 -13.79
CA ASP A 234 0.15 11.78 -13.14
C ASP A 234 -0.85 12.91 -12.82
N ASP A 235 -0.32 14.08 -12.47
CA ASP A 235 -1.15 15.23 -12.06
C ASP A 235 -2.07 15.76 -13.19
N LEU A 236 -1.78 15.50 -14.47
CA LEU A 236 -2.52 16.06 -15.61
C LEU A 236 -2.92 15.03 -16.67
N ARG A 237 -2.37 13.82 -16.64
CA ARG A 237 -2.53 12.82 -17.69
C ARG A 237 -2.76 11.43 -17.15
N ILE A 238 -3.59 10.68 -17.89
CA ILE A 238 -3.74 9.23 -17.71
C ILE A 238 -3.28 8.54 -18.99
N ASN A 239 -2.36 7.61 -18.85
CA ASN A 239 -1.78 6.82 -19.93
C ASN A 239 -2.22 5.36 -19.79
N LEU A 240 -2.65 4.76 -20.89
CA LEU A 240 -2.96 3.34 -21.04
C LEU A 240 -1.74 2.61 -21.60
N TRP A 241 -1.40 1.48 -20.99
CA TRP A 241 -0.26 0.64 -21.32
C TRP A 241 -0.68 -0.79 -21.58
N ASN A 242 0.13 -1.50 -22.34
CA ASN A 242 0.06 -2.95 -22.45
C ASN A 242 1.23 -3.57 -21.66
N LEU A 243 0.95 -4.60 -20.84
CA LEU A 243 1.95 -5.26 -19.99
C LEU A 243 3.11 -5.91 -20.77
N GLU A 244 2.93 -6.13 -22.06
CA GLU A 244 3.96 -6.72 -22.92
C GLU A 244 4.74 -5.68 -23.74
N ILE A 245 4.26 -4.43 -23.83
CA ILE A 245 4.84 -3.34 -24.64
C ILE A 245 5.27 -2.19 -23.72
N SER A 246 6.58 -1.96 -23.56
CA SER A 246 7.11 -0.97 -22.61
C SER A 246 7.57 0.35 -23.22
N ASN A 247 7.62 0.45 -24.55
CA ASN A 247 8.12 1.61 -25.28
C ASN A 247 7.01 2.49 -25.87
N GLN A 248 5.75 2.16 -25.62
CA GLN A 248 4.60 2.90 -26.13
C GLN A 248 3.51 2.92 -25.07
N SER A 249 2.87 4.08 -24.92
CA SER A 249 1.65 4.28 -24.15
C SER A 249 0.68 5.09 -24.98
N PHE A 250 -0.61 4.96 -24.66
CA PHE A 250 -1.66 5.76 -25.26
C PHE A 250 -2.22 6.71 -24.21
N ASN A 251 -2.10 8.01 -24.44
CA ASN A 251 -2.70 8.99 -23.55
C ASN A 251 -4.22 9.01 -23.77
N ILE A 252 -4.97 8.66 -22.72
CA ILE A 252 -6.44 8.57 -22.76
C ILE A 252 -7.11 9.80 -22.14
N VAL A 253 -6.44 10.47 -21.21
CA VAL A 253 -6.92 11.71 -20.56
C VAL A 253 -5.77 12.70 -20.54
N ASP A 254 -6.02 13.94 -20.98
CA ASP A 254 -5.11 15.08 -20.86
C ASP A 254 -5.92 16.28 -20.37
N VAL A 255 -5.77 16.64 -19.09
CA VAL A 255 -6.40 17.83 -18.49
C VAL A 255 -5.46 19.03 -18.46
N LYS A 256 -4.32 18.95 -19.15
CA LYS A 256 -3.36 20.04 -19.25
C LYS A 256 -4.01 21.25 -19.96
N PRO A 257 -4.07 22.43 -19.32
CA PRO A 257 -4.57 23.64 -19.96
C PRO A 257 -3.60 24.12 -21.06
N GLU A 258 -4.11 24.91 -22.01
CA GLU A 258 -3.27 25.53 -23.06
C GLU A 258 -2.16 26.41 -22.44
N LYS A 259 -2.51 27.13 -21.38
CA LYS A 259 -1.58 27.92 -20.56
C LYS A 259 -1.53 27.34 -19.16
N MET A 260 -0.32 27.07 -18.68
CA MET A 260 -0.12 26.52 -17.33
C MET A 260 -0.63 27.45 -16.22
N GLU A 261 -0.75 28.75 -16.50
CA GLU A 261 -1.32 29.76 -15.59
C GLU A 261 -2.82 29.53 -15.32
N ASP A 262 -3.54 28.90 -16.25
CA ASP A 262 -4.97 28.60 -16.14
C ASP A 262 -5.22 27.26 -15.43
N LEU A 263 -4.18 26.62 -14.90
CA LEU A 263 -4.30 25.35 -14.19
C LEU A 263 -5.11 25.55 -12.91
N SER A 264 -6.29 24.93 -12.87
CA SER A 264 -7.17 24.99 -11.70
C SER A 264 -7.42 23.63 -11.05
N GLU A 265 -7.16 22.54 -11.75
CA GLU A 265 -7.52 21.18 -11.32
C GLU A 265 -6.43 20.20 -11.72
N VAL A 266 -6.05 19.31 -10.80
CA VAL A 266 -5.12 18.21 -11.04
C VAL A 266 -5.76 16.88 -10.70
N ILE A 267 -5.32 15.83 -11.37
CA ILE A 267 -5.69 14.44 -11.10
C ILE A 267 -4.96 13.98 -9.84
N THR A 268 -5.69 13.39 -8.90
CA THR A 268 -5.13 12.97 -7.60
C THR A 268 -5.07 11.47 -7.41
N SER A 269 -6.02 10.73 -7.98
CA SER A 269 -6.05 9.27 -7.97
C SER A 269 -6.79 8.74 -9.20
N ALA A 270 -6.43 7.55 -9.66
CA ALA A 270 -7.10 6.87 -10.78
C ALA A 270 -7.11 5.35 -10.59
N GLU A 271 -8.26 4.72 -10.84
CA GLU A 271 -8.45 3.28 -10.69
C GLU A 271 -9.36 2.71 -11.79
N PHE A 272 -9.03 1.52 -12.30
CA PHE A 272 -9.92 0.75 -13.17
C PHE A 272 -11.05 0.11 -12.37
N HIS A 273 -12.19 -0.08 -13.03
CA HIS A 273 -13.26 -0.88 -12.47
C HIS A 273 -12.81 -2.36 -12.35
N PRO A 274 -13.06 -3.04 -11.22
CA PRO A 274 -12.51 -4.37 -10.95
C PRO A 274 -13.01 -5.46 -11.90
N THR A 275 -14.18 -5.27 -12.54
CA THR A 275 -14.81 -6.26 -13.42
C THR A 275 -15.12 -5.75 -14.84
N HIS A 276 -15.10 -4.44 -15.08
CA HIS A 276 -15.52 -3.85 -16.35
C HIS A 276 -14.32 -3.22 -17.02
N CYS A 277 -13.76 -3.90 -18.01
CA CYS A 277 -12.48 -3.51 -18.62
C CYS A 277 -12.49 -2.16 -19.36
N ASN A 278 -13.69 -1.64 -19.63
CA ASN A 278 -13.90 -0.36 -20.29
C ASN A 278 -14.15 0.79 -19.30
N MET A 279 -14.33 0.53 -18.01
CA MET A 279 -14.68 1.58 -17.04
C MET A 279 -13.49 1.91 -16.15
N LEU A 280 -13.24 3.21 -15.96
CA LEU A 280 -12.24 3.70 -15.02
C LEU A 280 -12.76 4.97 -14.35
N ALA A 281 -12.31 5.23 -13.13
CA ALA A 281 -12.58 6.48 -12.43
C ALA A 281 -11.28 7.20 -12.11
N TYR A 282 -11.33 8.53 -12.12
CA TYR A 282 -10.26 9.36 -11.59
C TYR A 282 -10.83 10.51 -10.77
N SER A 283 -10.11 10.88 -9.71
CA SER A 283 -10.47 11.96 -8.81
C SER A 283 -9.60 13.19 -9.03
N SER A 284 -10.05 14.31 -8.50
CA SER A 284 -9.33 15.58 -8.64
C SER A 284 -9.08 16.32 -7.32
N SER A 285 -8.23 17.34 -7.42
CA SER A 285 -7.95 18.27 -6.33
C SER A 285 -9.12 19.18 -5.96
N LYS A 286 -10.21 19.18 -6.75
CA LYS A 286 -11.43 19.97 -6.49
C LYS A 286 -12.54 19.18 -5.80
N GLY A 287 -12.31 17.92 -5.45
CA GLY A 287 -13.33 17.11 -4.80
C GLY A 287 -14.31 16.42 -5.76
N SER A 288 -13.99 16.37 -7.06
CA SER A 288 -14.80 15.67 -8.04
C SER A 288 -14.19 14.32 -8.43
N ILE A 289 -15.06 13.38 -8.81
CA ILE A 289 -14.67 12.08 -9.35
C ILE A 289 -15.37 11.90 -10.69
N ARG A 290 -14.61 11.61 -11.73
CA ARG A 290 -15.11 11.38 -13.08
C ARG A 290 -15.00 9.92 -13.43
N LEU A 291 -16.12 9.35 -13.87
CA LEU A 291 -16.19 7.99 -14.38
C LEU A 291 -16.17 8.04 -15.90
N ILE A 292 -15.22 7.33 -16.49
CA ILE A 292 -14.98 7.24 -17.92
C ILE A 292 -15.41 5.86 -18.42
N ASP A 293 -15.97 5.83 -19.63
CA ASP A 293 -16.17 4.62 -20.42
C ASP A 293 -15.33 4.69 -21.70
N LEU A 294 -14.28 3.85 -21.77
CA LEU A 294 -13.33 3.73 -22.88
C LEU A 294 -14.00 3.35 -24.22
N ARG A 295 -15.25 2.88 -24.21
CA ARG A 295 -16.00 2.55 -25.43
C ARG A 295 -16.66 3.78 -26.07
N GLN A 296 -16.89 4.85 -25.30
CA GLN A 296 -17.59 6.04 -25.79
C GLN A 296 -16.71 6.87 -26.71
N SER A 297 -15.43 6.98 -26.38
CA SER A 297 -14.45 7.72 -27.17
C SER A 297 -13.06 7.14 -26.96
N ALA A 298 -12.22 7.21 -28.00
CA ALA A 298 -10.81 6.86 -27.90
C ALA A 298 -10.05 7.85 -27.01
N LEU A 299 -10.42 9.14 -27.08
CA LEU A 299 -9.92 10.18 -26.20
C LEU A 299 -11.00 10.45 -25.16
N CYS A 300 -10.70 10.22 -23.88
CA CYS A 300 -11.66 10.33 -22.79
C CYS A 300 -11.73 11.77 -22.29
N ASP A 301 -11.94 12.70 -23.22
CA ASP A 301 -12.08 14.15 -23.00
C ASP A 301 -13.41 14.53 -22.32
N SER A 302 -14.41 13.66 -22.42
CA SER A 302 -15.65 13.70 -21.67
C SER A 302 -15.71 12.59 -20.61
N HIS A 303 -16.66 12.72 -19.67
CA HIS A 303 -16.93 11.74 -18.64
C HIS A 303 -18.34 11.17 -18.82
N SER A 304 -18.50 9.87 -18.52
CA SER A 304 -19.82 9.24 -18.51
C SER A 304 -20.66 9.70 -17.32
N LYS A 305 -20.03 9.92 -16.15
CA LYS A 305 -20.67 10.44 -14.93
C LYS A 305 -19.69 11.31 -14.16
N LEU A 306 -20.23 12.32 -13.47
CA LEU A 306 -19.51 13.21 -12.58
C LEU A 306 -20.10 13.07 -11.18
N PHE A 307 -19.28 12.64 -10.22
CA PHE A 307 -19.63 12.58 -8.81
C PHE A 307 -19.03 13.81 -8.14
N GLU A 308 -19.90 14.73 -7.75
CA GLU A 308 -19.54 15.97 -7.08
C GLU A 308 -20.61 16.25 -6.01
N GLU A 309 -20.19 16.74 -4.84
CA GLU A 309 -21.17 17.18 -3.86
C GLU A 309 -21.74 18.54 -4.27
N PRO A 310 -23.08 18.71 -4.24
CA PRO A 310 -23.68 20.02 -4.48
C PRO A 310 -23.08 21.05 -3.52
N GLU A 311 -22.60 22.16 -4.08
CA GLU A 311 -22.03 23.24 -3.30
C GLU A 311 -23.02 23.72 -2.24
N ALA A 312 -22.66 23.58 -0.96
CA ALA A 312 -23.53 23.98 0.13
C ALA A 312 -23.79 25.50 0.07
N ALA A 313 -25.05 25.91 0.20
CA ALA A 313 -25.43 27.32 0.26
C ALA A 313 -24.93 27.94 1.59
N GLY A 314 -23.68 28.42 1.59
CA GLY A 314 -23.03 29.04 2.73
C GLY A 314 -21.71 29.72 2.36
N PRO A 315 -21.14 30.55 3.24
CA PRO A 315 -19.87 31.20 2.99
C PRO A 315 -18.75 30.14 2.89
N LYS A 316 -18.10 30.06 1.72
CA LYS A 316 -16.90 29.24 1.54
C LYS A 316 -15.76 29.81 2.37
N SER A 317 -15.12 28.95 3.17
CA SER A 317 -13.83 29.27 3.77
C SER A 317 -12.75 29.08 2.71
N PHE A 318 -11.64 29.80 2.83
CA PHE A 318 -10.42 29.53 2.05
C PHE A 318 -10.02 28.04 2.12
N PHE A 319 -10.18 27.42 3.29
CA PHE A 319 -9.83 26.01 3.49
C PHE A 319 -10.80 25.03 2.83
N THR A 320 -12.00 25.46 2.41
CA THR A 320 -13.00 24.56 1.83
C THR A 320 -12.49 23.86 0.58
N GLU A 321 -11.78 24.58 -0.29
CA GLU A 321 -11.20 24.01 -1.51
C GLU A 321 -10.01 23.09 -1.22
N ILE A 322 -9.17 23.46 -0.25
CA ILE A 322 -7.98 22.68 0.14
C ILE A 322 -8.40 21.31 0.68
N ILE A 323 -9.35 21.27 1.61
CA ILE A 323 -9.79 20.02 2.25
C ILE A 323 -10.74 19.19 1.38
N ALA A 324 -11.28 19.76 0.30
CA ALA A 324 -12.13 19.06 -0.66
C ALA A 324 -11.31 18.16 -1.62
N SER A 325 -10.01 18.40 -1.76
CA SER A 325 -9.11 17.58 -2.56
C SER A 325 -9.23 16.10 -2.19
N VAL A 326 -9.54 15.25 -3.17
CA VAL A 326 -9.65 13.80 -2.96
C VAL A 326 -8.24 13.23 -2.91
N SER A 327 -7.86 12.57 -1.82
CA SER A 327 -6.55 11.94 -1.66
C SER A 327 -6.49 10.53 -2.24
N ASP A 328 -7.59 9.78 -2.21
CA ASP A 328 -7.65 8.40 -2.68
C ASP A 328 -9.07 7.98 -3.08
N ILE A 329 -9.17 7.04 -4.02
CA ILE A 329 -10.42 6.40 -4.45
C ILE A 329 -10.23 4.89 -4.55
N LYS A 330 -11.28 4.13 -4.19
CA LYS A 330 -11.27 2.66 -4.21
C LYS A 330 -12.59 2.07 -4.64
N PHE A 331 -12.60 1.23 -5.67
CA PHE A 331 -13.80 0.46 -5.98
C PHE A 331 -14.02 -0.64 -4.94
N ALA A 332 -15.29 -0.88 -4.61
CA ALA A 332 -15.70 -2.10 -3.94
C ALA A 332 -15.42 -3.31 -4.83
N LYS A 333 -15.21 -4.49 -4.24
CA LYS A 333 -14.90 -5.74 -4.97
C LYS A 333 -15.91 -6.06 -6.08
N GLU A 334 -17.20 -5.83 -5.82
CA GLU A 334 -18.29 -6.03 -6.78
C GLU A 334 -18.40 -4.91 -7.84
N GLY A 335 -17.63 -3.83 -7.69
CA GLY A 335 -17.61 -2.69 -8.59
C GLY A 335 -18.78 -1.72 -8.43
N ARG A 336 -19.90 -2.08 -7.80
CA ARG A 336 -21.07 -1.19 -7.68
C ARG A 336 -20.80 0.11 -6.92
N TYR A 337 -19.99 0.04 -5.87
CA TYR A 337 -19.71 1.18 -4.99
C TYR A 337 -18.29 1.68 -5.18
N LEU A 338 -18.10 2.97 -5.02
CA LEU A 338 -16.82 3.66 -5.04
C LEU A 338 -16.62 4.39 -3.72
N LEU A 339 -15.49 4.17 -3.08
CA LEU A 339 -15.07 4.85 -1.86
C LEU A 339 -14.14 6.01 -2.25
N SER A 340 -14.28 7.16 -1.61
CA SER A 340 -13.35 8.27 -1.76
C SER A 340 -12.97 8.88 -0.43
N ARG A 341 -11.71 9.27 -0.28
CA ARG A 341 -11.20 9.99 0.89
C ARG A 341 -10.87 11.43 0.49
N ASP A 342 -11.47 12.41 1.15
CA ASP A 342 -10.96 13.79 1.20
C ASP A 342 -10.26 14.02 2.55
N TYR A 343 -9.78 15.24 2.82
CA TYR A 343 -8.99 15.45 4.05
C TYR A 343 -9.81 15.11 5.30
N MET A 344 -11.07 15.54 5.40
CA MET A 344 -11.87 15.43 6.63
C MET A 344 -12.78 14.19 6.68
N THR A 345 -13.16 13.67 5.53
CA THR A 345 -14.27 12.73 5.38
C THR A 345 -13.96 11.56 4.47
N LEU A 346 -14.65 10.45 4.73
CA LEU A 346 -14.69 9.28 3.88
C LEU A 346 -16.10 9.17 3.29
N LYS A 347 -16.23 9.06 1.96
CA LYS A 347 -17.52 9.06 1.26
C LYS A 347 -17.70 7.77 0.47
N LEU A 348 -18.87 7.17 0.56
CA LEU A 348 -19.29 6.04 -0.27
C LEU A 348 -20.24 6.54 -1.36
N TRP A 349 -19.95 6.21 -2.60
CA TRP A 349 -20.73 6.54 -3.79
C TRP A 349 -21.31 5.26 -4.40
N ASP A 350 -22.53 5.32 -4.93
CA ASP A 350 -23.07 4.28 -5.80
C ASP A 350 -22.84 4.73 -7.24
N ILE A 351 -22.19 3.90 -8.07
CA ILE A 351 -21.91 4.27 -9.46
C ILE A 351 -23.19 4.58 -10.26
N ASN A 352 -24.33 4.05 -9.83
CA ASN A 352 -25.62 4.29 -10.46
C ASN A 352 -26.29 5.60 -10.00
N MET A 353 -25.79 6.26 -8.95
CA MET A 353 -26.35 7.48 -8.38
C MET A 353 -25.26 8.56 -8.25
N ASP A 354 -25.30 9.53 -9.17
CA ASP A 354 -24.35 10.64 -9.28
C ASP A 354 -24.81 11.93 -8.56
N SER A 355 -26.00 11.93 -7.95
CA SER A 355 -26.52 13.10 -7.24
C SER A 355 -25.81 13.42 -5.91
N GLY A 356 -25.01 12.51 -5.38
CA GLY A 356 -24.29 12.68 -4.12
C GLY A 356 -23.82 11.35 -3.52
N PRO A 357 -23.06 11.37 -2.42
CA PRO A 357 -22.64 10.15 -1.75
C PRO A 357 -23.83 9.46 -1.06
N VAL A 358 -23.80 8.13 -1.05
CA VAL A 358 -24.73 7.27 -0.30
C VAL A 358 -24.53 7.46 1.21
N SER A 359 -23.28 7.65 1.63
CA SER A 359 -22.92 7.82 3.05
C SER A 359 -21.62 8.62 3.16
N THR A 360 -21.56 9.50 4.17
CA THR A 360 -20.41 10.34 4.46
C THR A 360 -20.02 10.16 5.93
N PHE A 361 -18.77 9.76 6.18
CA PHE A 361 -18.22 9.47 7.49
C PHE A 361 -17.20 10.54 7.89
N GLN A 362 -17.38 11.14 9.07
CA GLN A 362 -16.48 12.15 9.60
C GLN A 362 -15.26 11.48 10.25
N VAL A 363 -14.07 11.68 9.69
CA VAL A 363 -12.86 10.96 10.14
C VAL A 363 -12.20 11.64 11.33
N HIS A 364 -12.01 12.95 11.29
CA HIS A 364 -11.34 13.66 12.39
C HIS A 364 -11.82 15.11 12.51
N GLU A 365 -13.13 15.29 12.73
CA GLU A 365 -13.77 16.62 12.83
C GLU A 365 -13.15 17.52 13.91
N TYR A 366 -12.49 16.94 14.91
CA TYR A 366 -11.74 17.66 15.94
C TYR A 366 -10.56 18.49 15.39
N LEU A 367 -10.12 18.25 14.15
CA LEU A 367 -9.07 19.03 13.48
C LEU A 367 -9.57 20.30 12.80
N LYS A 368 -10.89 20.44 12.60
CA LYS A 368 -11.48 21.58 11.89
C LYS A 368 -11.14 22.96 12.50
N PRO A 369 -11.10 23.13 13.84
CA PRO A 369 -10.66 24.39 14.44
C PRO A 369 -9.16 24.67 14.26
N LYS A 370 -8.36 23.67 13.85
CA LYS A 370 -6.90 23.71 13.76
C LYS A 370 -6.39 23.75 12.31
N LEU A 371 -7.27 24.00 11.34
CA LEU A 371 -6.90 23.99 9.91
C LEU A 371 -5.83 25.04 9.57
N CYS A 372 -5.82 26.20 10.25
CA CYS A 372 -4.75 27.19 10.10
C CYS A 372 -3.39 26.61 10.52
N ASP A 373 -3.30 26.03 11.71
CA ASP A 373 -2.05 25.43 12.22
C ASP A 373 -1.57 24.26 11.34
N LEU A 374 -2.51 23.48 10.80
CA LEU A 374 -2.22 22.37 9.90
C LEU A 374 -1.75 22.84 8.52
N TYR A 375 -2.23 24.00 8.07
CA TYR A 375 -1.77 24.63 6.84
C TYR A 375 -0.36 25.23 7.01
N GLU A 376 -0.07 25.86 8.15
CA GLU A 376 1.27 26.39 8.42
C GLU A 376 2.36 25.31 8.52
N ASN A 377 1.99 24.08 8.90
CA ASN A 377 2.90 22.93 9.00
C ASN A 377 2.78 21.94 7.83
N ASP A 378 2.15 22.33 6.71
CA ASP A 378 1.91 21.51 5.50
C ASP A 378 1.14 20.19 5.72
N SER A 379 0.68 19.92 6.94
CA SER A 379 -0.01 18.67 7.29
C SER A 379 -1.38 18.58 6.62
N ILE A 380 -2.01 19.73 6.30
CA ILE A 380 -3.27 19.76 5.54
C ILE A 380 -3.17 19.11 4.14
N PHE A 381 -1.95 18.95 3.60
CA PHE A 381 -1.69 18.31 2.31
C PHE A 381 -1.38 16.82 2.41
N ASP A 382 -1.47 16.23 3.62
CA ASP A 382 -1.30 14.81 3.82
C ASP A 382 -2.37 14.00 3.07
N LYS A 383 -1.91 13.06 2.24
CA LYS A 383 -2.78 12.20 1.43
C LYS A 383 -3.05 10.89 2.17
N PHE A 384 -4.15 10.85 2.92
CA PHE A 384 -4.61 9.63 3.58
C PHE A 384 -5.26 8.67 2.57
N GLU A 385 -4.87 7.41 2.59
CA GLU A 385 -5.49 6.36 1.79
C GLU A 385 -6.73 5.79 2.47
N CYS A 386 -7.55 5.07 1.70
CA CYS A 386 -8.70 4.34 2.20
C CYS A 386 -8.74 2.92 1.66
N CYS A 387 -9.45 2.04 2.34
CA CYS A 387 -9.69 0.69 1.89
C CYS A 387 -11.10 0.23 2.27
N ILE A 388 -11.62 -0.72 1.51
CA ILE A 388 -12.93 -1.32 1.71
C ILE A 388 -12.76 -2.81 2.01
N SER A 389 -13.58 -3.35 2.92
CA SER A 389 -13.56 -4.76 3.26
C SER A 389 -13.94 -5.62 2.05
N GLY A 390 -13.43 -6.86 2.00
CA GLY A 390 -13.70 -7.79 0.91
C GLY A 390 -15.18 -8.09 0.64
N ASN A 391 -16.02 -8.00 1.68
CA ASN A 391 -17.48 -8.14 1.60
C ASN A 391 -18.22 -6.83 1.32
N GLY A 392 -17.53 -5.69 1.22
CA GLY A 392 -18.11 -4.37 0.97
C GLY A 392 -18.91 -3.77 2.13
N LEU A 393 -18.92 -4.40 3.31
CA LEU A 393 -19.75 -3.97 4.43
C LEU A 393 -19.09 -2.94 5.34
N ARG A 394 -17.77 -2.77 5.25
CA ARG A 394 -16.96 -1.88 6.09
C ARG A 394 -15.90 -1.16 5.26
N ALA A 395 -15.47 -0.01 5.74
CA ALA A 395 -14.37 0.74 5.17
C ALA A 395 -13.44 1.24 6.27
N ALA A 396 -12.17 1.41 5.95
CA ALA A 396 -11.17 1.93 6.87
C ALA A 396 -10.32 3.03 6.23
N THR A 397 -9.83 3.93 7.06
CA THR A 397 -8.91 5.00 6.64
C THR A 397 -8.11 5.53 7.83
N GLY A 398 -6.94 6.10 7.54
CA GLY A 398 -6.02 6.61 8.55
C GLY A 398 -6.30 8.04 9.04
N SER A 399 -5.56 8.42 10.08
CA SER A 399 -5.54 9.74 10.71
C SER A 399 -4.17 9.98 11.37
N TYR A 400 -4.02 11.11 12.05
CA TYR A 400 -2.85 11.46 12.86
C TYR A 400 -2.71 10.60 14.11
N SER A 401 -1.56 10.69 14.77
CA SER A 401 -1.21 9.93 15.97
C SER A 401 -1.25 8.41 15.75
N ASN A 402 -0.88 7.97 14.54
CA ASN A 402 -0.95 6.57 14.09
C ASN A 402 -2.35 5.93 14.26
N MET A 403 -3.41 6.75 14.27
CA MET A 403 -4.77 6.25 14.43
C MET A 403 -5.37 5.89 13.08
N PHE A 404 -6.26 4.91 13.06
CA PHE A 404 -7.13 4.62 11.94
C PHE A 404 -8.57 4.40 12.42
N ARG A 405 -9.51 4.62 11.52
CA ARG A 405 -10.94 4.45 11.81
C ARG A 405 -11.53 3.40 10.89
N VAL A 406 -12.46 2.63 11.44
CA VAL A 406 -13.25 1.62 10.73
C VAL A 406 -14.71 2.00 10.83
N PHE A 407 -15.40 2.09 9.70
CA PHE A 407 -16.80 2.44 9.59
C PHE A 407 -17.58 1.28 8.99
N GLY A 408 -18.77 1.01 9.52
CA GLY A 408 -19.72 0.14 8.83
C GLY A 408 -20.43 0.91 7.73
N VAL A 409 -20.41 0.37 6.51
CA VAL A 409 -20.83 1.02 5.26
C VAL A 409 -22.26 0.63 4.88
N SER A 410 -22.83 -0.39 5.54
CA SER A 410 -24.20 -0.84 5.29
C SER A 410 -25.24 0.23 5.67
N PRO A 411 -26.35 0.35 4.93
CA PRO A 411 -27.41 1.31 5.27
C PRO A 411 -27.89 1.13 6.73
N GLY A 412 -27.90 2.21 7.50
CA GLY A 412 -28.31 2.20 8.91
C GLY A 412 -27.26 1.70 9.91
N SER A 413 -26.06 1.32 9.44
CA SER A 413 -24.94 0.99 10.33
C SER A 413 -24.50 2.21 11.13
N THR A 414 -24.38 2.04 12.44
CA THR A 414 -23.79 3.03 13.36
C THR A 414 -22.37 2.65 13.77
N GLU A 415 -21.77 1.63 13.13
CA GLU A 415 -20.44 1.18 13.47
C GLU A 415 -19.40 2.25 13.14
N SER A 416 -18.65 2.65 14.16
CA SER A 416 -17.49 3.52 14.06
C SER A 416 -16.50 3.13 15.15
N ALA A 417 -15.43 2.44 14.77
CA ALA A 417 -14.31 2.14 15.64
C ALA A 417 -13.14 3.08 15.35
N THR A 418 -12.42 3.46 16.40
CA THR A 418 -11.16 4.20 16.32
C THR A 418 -10.09 3.39 17.01
N LEU A 419 -9.02 3.11 16.28
CA LEU A 419 -7.94 2.21 16.67
C LEU A 419 -6.60 2.90 16.50
N GLU A 420 -5.61 2.48 17.27
CA GLU A 420 -4.22 2.94 17.15
C GLU A 420 -3.36 1.83 16.55
N ALA A 421 -2.46 2.17 15.62
CA ALA A 421 -1.46 1.24 15.13
C ALA A 421 -0.38 0.98 16.19
N SER A 422 -0.73 0.17 17.18
CA SER A 422 0.16 -0.34 18.23
C SER A 422 -0.16 -1.81 18.56
N ARG A 423 0.64 -2.43 19.44
CA ARG A 423 0.33 -3.77 19.99
C ARG A 423 -0.97 -3.81 20.80
N ASN A 424 -1.53 -2.66 21.18
CA ASN A 424 -2.81 -2.55 21.87
C ASN A 424 -3.73 -1.56 21.14
N PRO A 425 -4.44 -2.02 20.09
CA PRO A 425 -5.17 -1.14 19.18
C PRO A 425 -6.37 -0.43 19.83
N MET A 426 -6.92 -1.00 20.92
CA MET A 426 -8.04 -0.43 21.67
C MET A 426 -7.60 0.38 22.88
N ARG A 427 -6.32 0.74 22.99
CA ARG A 427 -5.82 1.55 24.10
C ARG A 427 -6.52 2.90 24.08
N ARG A 428 -7.52 3.06 24.95
CA ARG A 428 -8.15 4.37 25.18
C ARG A 428 -7.08 5.30 25.74
N HIS A 429 -6.85 6.44 25.08
CA HIS A 429 -6.24 7.58 25.74
C HIS A 429 -7.17 8.02 26.88
N VAL A 430 -7.02 7.41 28.06
CA VAL A 430 -7.68 7.85 29.27
C VAL A 430 -7.19 9.28 29.53
N PRO A 431 -8.07 10.29 29.57
CA PRO A 431 -7.66 11.61 30.04
C PRO A 431 -7.11 11.41 31.45
N VAL A 432 -5.82 11.68 31.66
CA VAL A 432 -5.27 11.68 33.00
C VAL A 432 -6.07 12.76 33.76
N PRO A 433 -6.82 12.42 34.82
CA PRO A 433 -7.50 13.45 35.59
C PRO A 433 -6.41 14.34 36.17
N SER A 434 -6.43 15.62 35.79
CA SER A 434 -5.58 16.65 36.39
C SER A 434 -5.75 16.55 37.90
N ARG A 435 -4.70 16.10 38.60
CA ARG A 435 -4.66 16.13 40.06
C ARG A 435 -4.99 17.57 40.50
N PRO A 436 -5.98 17.81 41.36
CA PRO A 436 -6.18 19.13 41.92
C PRO A 436 -4.92 19.49 42.70
N SER A 437 -4.23 20.55 42.28
CA SER A 437 -3.19 21.16 43.10
C SER A 437 -3.84 21.61 44.41
N ARG A 438 -3.42 20.99 45.51
CA ARG A 438 -3.89 21.37 46.85
C ARG A 438 -3.44 22.81 47.11
N LEU A 439 -4.40 23.72 47.23
CA LEU A 439 -4.17 25.07 47.76
C LEU A 439 -3.63 24.95 49.19
N GLY A 440 -2.33 25.23 49.37
CA GLY A 440 -1.75 25.60 50.66
C GLY A 440 -1.69 27.13 50.75
N SER A 441 -2.45 27.70 51.69
CA SER A 441 -2.40 29.11 52.07
C SER A 441 -1.03 29.47 52.67
N ILE A 442 -0.49 30.67 52.35
CA ILE A 442 -0.04 31.71 53.31
C ILE A 442 0.57 32.93 52.56
N ALA A 443 -0.10 34.08 52.78
CA ALA A 443 0.36 35.47 52.98
C ALA A 443 1.30 36.24 52.01
N ARG A 444 0.72 37.34 51.48
CA ARG A 444 1.19 38.76 51.39
C ARG A 444 2.55 39.08 50.74
N VAL A 445 2.55 39.94 49.70
CA VAL A 445 2.87 41.39 49.76
C VAL A 445 2.79 42.04 48.36
N VAL A 446 2.08 43.18 48.33
CA VAL A 446 1.98 44.34 47.41
C VAL A 446 2.85 44.43 46.14
N GLY A 447 2.20 44.71 45.01
CA GLY A 447 2.81 45.36 43.82
C GLY A 447 1.81 45.59 42.68
N ARG A 448 1.42 46.84 42.42
CA ARG A 448 0.50 47.30 41.36
C ARG A 448 1.10 47.13 39.96
N GLY A 449 0.31 46.69 38.98
CA GLY A 449 0.64 46.78 37.55
C GLY A 449 -0.46 46.21 36.64
N SER A 450 -0.89 47.02 35.66
CA SER A 450 -2.06 46.89 34.79
C SER A 450 -2.18 45.63 33.90
N GLU A 451 -3.44 45.26 33.69
CA GLU A 451 -4.09 44.32 32.78
C GLU A 451 -3.42 44.05 31.42
N SER A 452 -3.30 42.77 31.07
CA SER A 452 -3.54 42.22 29.74
C SER A 452 -4.02 40.77 29.92
N ALA A 453 -5.27 40.52 29.53
CA ALA A 453 -5.92 39.21 29.65
C ALA A 453 -5.26 38.22 28.67
N GLY A 454 -4.27 37.48 29.17
CA GLY A 454 -3.64 36.35 28.49
C GLY A 454 -4.59 35.16 28.44
N GLY A 455 -4.63 34.52 27.27
CA GLY A 455 -5.53 33.45 26.91
C GLY A 455 -5.52 32.29 27.90
N VAL A 456 -6.70 31.70 28.05
CA VAL A 456 -6.93 30.47 28.76
C VAL A 456 -6.20 29.35 28.02
N ASP A 457 -5.06 28.91 28.55
CA ASP A 457 -4.42 27.64 28.20
C ASP A 457 -5.35 26.50 28.62
N GLY A 458 -6.26 26.15 27.71
CA GLY A 458 -7.10 24.97 27.79
C GLY A 458 -6.33 23.77 27.27
N SER A 459 -5.76 23.00 28.21
CA SER A 459 -5.29 21.61 28.07
C SER A 459 -6.01 20.80 26.97
N SER A 460 -5.53 20.90 25.73
CA SER A 460 -5.74 19.89 24.71
C SER A 460 -4.53 18.96 24.79
N ASN A 461 -4.74 17.65 24.99
CA ASN A 461 -3.69 16.66 24.74
C ASN A 461 -3.02 17.06 23.42
N ALA A 462 -1.72 17.36 23.43
CA ALA A 462 -0.99 17.71 22.24
C ALA A 462 -1.03 16.50 21.31
N LEU A 463 -2.01 16.47 20.41
CA LEU A 463 -2.09 15.48 19.34
C LEU A 463 -0.81 15.64 18.54
N ASP A 464 -0.03 14.57 18.50
CA ASP A 464 1.20 14.55 17.73
C ASP A 464 0.82 14.45 16.25
N TYR A 465 1.02 15.54 15.51
CA TYR A 465 0.81 15.60 14.06
C TYR A 465 2.01 15.04 13.28
N LYS A 466 3.14 14.76 13.94
CA LYS A 466 4.30 14.15 13.28
C LYS A 466 4.07 12.68 12.99
N THR A 467 3.34 11.98 13.86
CA THR A 467 2.93 10.60 13.65
C THR A 467 1.61 10.55 12.89
N LYS A 468 1.56 9.75 11.83
CA LYS A 468 0.41 9.65 10.93
C LYS A 468 0.35 8.27 10.28
N LEU A 469 -0.85 7.78 10.06
CA LEU A 469 -1.11 6.52 9.37
C LEU A 469 -1.67 6.86 7.99
N LEU A 470 -0.80 6.94 6.99
CA LEU A 470 -1.20 7.30 5.63
C LEU A 470 -1.63 6.08 4.81
N HIS A 471 -0.98 4.94 5.02
CA HIS A 471 -1.14 3.73 4.21
C HIS A 471 -1.70 2.58 5.03
N LEU A 472 -2.74 1.95 4.49
CA LEU A 472 -3.38 0.76 5.06
C LEU A 472 -4.03 -0.08 3.97
N ALA A 473 -4.08 -1.38 4.18
CA ALA A 473 -4.71 -2.33 3.26
C ALA A 473 -5.61 -3.28 4.03
N TRP A 474 -6.79 -3.57 3.46
CA TRP A 474 -7.72 -4.57 3.98
C TRP A 474 -7.53 -5.88 3.22
N HIS A 475 -7.49 -7.01 3.91
CA HIS A 475 -7.40 -8.33 3.29
C HIS A 475 -8.63 -8.64 2.41
N PRO A 476 -8.46 -9.10 1.15
CA PRO A 476 -9.55 -9.18 0.17
C PRO A 476 -10.68 -10.15 0.52
N ASN A 477 -10.46 -11.04 1.49
CA ASN A 477 -11.39 -12.12 1.84
C ASN A 477 -11.63 -12.26 3.36
N GLU A 478 -10.96 -11.48 4.21
CA GLU A 478 -11.02 -11.66 5.68
C GLU A 478 -11.07 -10.32 6.40
N ASN A 479 -11.50 -10.33 7.66
CA ASN A 479 -11.46 -9.18 8.54
C ASN A 479 -10.04 -9.00 9.11
N SER A 480 -9.10 -8.68 8.24
CA SER A 480 -7.71 -8.40 8.59
C SER A 480 -7.25 -7.12 7.92
N ILE A 481 -6.56 -6.27 8.67
CA ILE A 481 -6.04 -4.98 8.18
C ILE A 481 -4.54 -4.93 8.46
N ALA A 482 -3.78 -4.49 7.45
CA ALA A 482 -2.37 -4.13 7.58
C ALA A 482 -2.23 -2.60 7.56
N CYS A 483 -1.44 -2.04 8.48
CA CYS A 483 -1.24 -0.60 8.65
C CYS A 483 0.26 -0.27 8.67
N ALA A 484 0.69 0.74 7.93
CA ALA A 484 2.03 1.32 8.07
C ALA A 484 2.04 2.44 9.11
N ALA A 485 2.95 2.35 10.06
CA ALA A 485 3.29 3.43 10.99
C ALA A 485 4.80 3.65 10.98
N GLY A 486 5.26 4.63 10.19
CA GLY A 486 6.69 4.83 9.92
C GLY A 486 7.29 3.64 9.16
N ASN A 487 8.28 2.99 9.74
CA ASN A 487 8.91 1.78 9.21
C ASN A 487 8.27 0.46 9.72
N SER A 488 7.26 0.55 10.57
CA SER A 488 6.62 -0.62 11.18
C SER A 488 5.33 -0.98 10.44
N LEU A 489 5.16 -2.27 10.15
CA LEU A 489 3.95 -2.85 9.56
C LEU A 489 3.17 -3.58 10.65
N TYR A 490 2.05 -3.00 11.08
CA TYR A 490 1.14 -3.59 12.06
C TYR A 490 0.02 -4.36 11.37
N MET A 491 -0.36 -5.50 11.92
CA MET A 491 -1.47 -6.30 11.39
C MET A 491 -2.48 -6.62 12.48
N TYR A 492 -3.75 -6.45 12.14
CA TYR A 492 -4.90 -6.63 13.02
C TYR A 492 -5.89 -7.59 12.38
N TYR A 493 -6.61 -8.34 13.21
CA TYR A 493 -7.71 -9.22 12.79
C TYR A 493 -8.93 -9.02 13.69
N ALA A 494 -10.11 -9.42 13.23
CA ALA A 494 -11.35 -9.37 14.00
C ALA A 494 -12.33 -10.49 13.68
#